data_AF-A0A9E4X9B8-F1
#
_entry.id   AF-A0A9E4X9B8-F1
#
_cell.length_a   1.000
_cell.length_b   1.000
_cell.length_c   1.000
_cell.angle_alpha   90.00
_cell.angle_beta   90.00
_cell.angle_gamma   90.00
#
_symmetry.space_group_name_H-M   'P 1'
#
loop_
_entity.id
_entity.type
_entity.pdbx_description
1 polymer ?
#
loop_
_entity_poly.entity_id
_entity_poly.type
_entity_poly.pdbx_seq_one_letter_code
_entity_poly.pdbx_strand_id
1 'polypeptide(L)'
;MTARRQLPPRRRRILEFIREFIADNGIPPTVRDVQKACDISSTSVVDYNLRILDRDRYLTRRPDVARGIELLDEAGQPVSSAPRVHIVGSIAAGLPIPAFSTEEAASSAEFDTIEVSPELARRHGRLYGLTVNGTSMIDALVDDGDVVIVKPANEAVNGEMVVAWLKDEEEATLKKFYLEGDRVRLQPANSQMEPIYSP
;
A
#
# COMPACT_ATOMS: atom_id res chain seq x y z
N MET A 1 -26.76 -3.07 23.84
CA MET A 1 -25.43 -2.95 24.47
C MET A 1 -25.09 -4.28 25.13
N THR A 2 -24.45 -5.19 24.39
CA THR A 2 -24.12 -6.52 24.89
C THR A 2 -22.86 -6.42 25.75
N ALA A 3 -22.95 -6.75 27.03
CA ALA A 3 -21.82 -6.76 27.95
C ALA A 3 -20.64 -7.51 27.34
N ARG A 4 -19.48 -6.85 27.19
CA ARG A 4 -18.22 -7.48 26.79
C ARG A 4 -17.84 -8.52 27.83
N ARG A 5 -18.32 -9.75 27.65
CA ARG A 5 -17.89 -10.91 28.44
C ARG A 5 -16.39 -10.97 28.33
N GLN A 6 -15.67 -10.89 29.45
CA GLN A 6 -14.20 -10.87 29.43
C GLN A 6 -13.69 -12.06 28.61
N LEU A 7 -12.98 -11.75 27.52
CA LEU A 7 -12.32 -12.74 26.68
C LEU A 7 -11.36 -13.55 27.55
N PRO A 8 -11.41 -14.89 27.52
CA PRO A 8 -10.43 -15.70 28.22
C PRO A 8 -9.01 -15.37 27.77
N PRO A 9 -8.00 -15.52 28.65
CA PRO A 9 -6.63 -15.07 28.39
C PRO A 9 -6.07 -15.57 27.05
N ARG A 10 -6.35 -16.83 26.69
CA ARG A 10 -5.91 -17.43 25.43
C ARG A 10 -6.52 -16.75 24.20
N ARG A 11 -7.82 -16.49 24.20
CA ARG A 11 -8.51 -15.84 23.08
C ARG A 11 -8.10 -14.38 22.95
N ARG A 12 -7.87 -13.71 24.08
CA ARG A 12 -7.29 -12.37 24.12
C ARG A 12 -5.91 -12.35 23.48
N ARG A 13 -5.01 -13.27 23.88
CA ARG A 13 -3.65 -13.38 23.32
C ARG A 13 -3.66 -13.63 21.81
N ILE A 14 -4.55 -14.51 21.32
CA ILE A 14 -4.71 -14.75 19.88
C ILE A 14 -5.13 -13.46 19.16
N LEU A 15 -6.13 -12.75 19.69
CA LEU A 15 -6.63 -11.52 19.08
C LEU A 15 -5.59 -10.40 19.07
N GLU A 16 -4.84 -10.25 20.16
CA GLU A 16 -3.71 -9.31 20.27
C GLU A 16 -2.62 -9.64 19.25
N PHE A 17 -2.20 -10.90 19.18
CA PHE A 17 -1.22 -11.34 18.19
C PHE A 17 -1.68 -11.07 16.75
N ILE A 18 -2.95 -11.32 16.42
CA ILE A 18 -3.49 -11.02 15.08
C ILE A 18 -3.40 -9.52 14.78
N ARG A 19 -3.73 -8.66 15.75
CA ARG A 19 -3.62 -7.20 15.60
C ARG A 19 -2.18 -6.76 15.38
N GLU A 20 -1.26 -7.22 16.22
CA GLU A 20 0.18 -6.93 16.11
C GLU A 20 0.73 -7.42 14.78
N PHE A 21 0.44 -8.67 14.41
CA PHE A 21 0.92 -9.26 13.16
C PHE A 21 0.42 -8.49 11.93
N ILE A 22 -0.85 -8.08 11.93
CA ILE A 22 -1.41 -7.25 10.86
C ILE A 22 -0.75 -5.87 10.82
N ALA A 23 -0.56 -5.23 11.96
CA ALA A 23 0.09 -3.92 12.03
C ALA A 23 1.55 -3.97 11.51
N ASP A 24 2.29 -5.03 11.89
CA ASP A 24 3.70 -5.17 11.54
C ASP A 24 3.93 -5.67 10.11
N ASN A 25 3.01 -6.49 9.57
CA ASN A 25 3.19 -7.18 8.29
C ASN A 25 2.22 -6.73 7.19
N GLY A 26 1.21 -5.93 7.53
CA GLY A 26 0.13 -5.53 6.61
C GLY A 26 -0.79 -6.67 6.17
N ILE A 27 -0.57 -7.92 6.61
CA ILE A 27 -1.38 -9.08 6.21
C ILE A 27 -1.85 -9.89 7.42
N PRO A 28 -3.00 -10.57 7.32
CA PRO A 28 -3.45 -11.47 8.37
C PRO A 28 -2.51 -12.67 8.54
N PRO A 29 -2.30 -13.17 9.78
CA PRO A 29 -1.49 -14.37 10.02
C PRO A 29 -2.17 -15.64 9.50
N THR A 30 -1.40 -16.69 9.27
CA THR A 30 -1.92 -18.04 9.05
C THR A 30 -2.27 -18.73 10.37
N VAL A 31 -3.04 -19.81 10.32
CA VAL A 31 -3.32 -20.66 11.49
C VAL A 31 -2.02 -21.18 12.14
N ARG A 32 -0.99 -21.45 11.33
CA ARG A 32 0.32 -21.90 11.84
C ARG A 32 1.11 -20.78 12.49
N ASP A 33 0.99 -19.55 12.01
CA ASP A 33 1.63 -18.38 12.64
C ASP A 33 1.03 -18.15 14.04
N VAL A 34 -0.30 -18.20 14.14
CA VAL A 34 -1.01 -18.09 15.43
C VAL A 34 -0.62 -19.22 16.37
N GLN A 35 -0.53 -20.47 15.87
CA GLN A 35 -0.12 -21.61 16.68
C GLN A 35 1.26 -21.39 17.32
N LYS A 36 2.24 -20.99 16.50
CA LYS A 36 3.62 -20.79 16.94
C LYS A 36 3.74 -19.61 17.91
N ALA A 37 3.15 -18.47 17.56
CA ALA A 37 3.28 -17.24 18.35
C ALA A 37 2.53 -17.29 19.70
N CYS A 38 1.45 -18.07 19.78
CA CYS A 38 0.65 -18.22 21.00
C CYS A 38 0.96 -19.51 21.78
N ASP A 39 1.96 -20.28 21.38
CA ASP A 39 2.34 -21.58 21.98
C ASP A 39 1.14 -22.52 22.19
N ILE A 40 0.40 -22.79 21.10
CA ILE A 40 -0.81 -23.61 21.13
C ILE A 40 -0.49 -25.03 20.65
N SER A 41 -0.97 -26.02 21.41
CA SER A 41 -0.66 -27.44 21.21
C SER A 41 -1.01 -28.01 19.83
N SER A 42 -1.97 -27.43 19.10
CA SER A 42 -2.31 -27.88 17.73
C SER A 42 -3.04 -26.81 16.92
N THR A 43 -2.99 -26.93 15.60
CA THR A 43 -3.78 -26.12 14.66
C THR A 43 -5.28 -26.26 14.91
N SER A 44 -5.78 -27.44 15.33
CA SER A 44 -7.19 -27.66 15.66
C SER A 44 -7.66 -26.83 16.85
N VAL A 45 -6.79 -26.64 17.86
CA VAL A 45 -7.09 -25.78 19.01
C VAL A 45 -7.10 -24.31 18.60
N VAL A 46 -6.19 -23.89 17.71
CA VAL A 46 -6.22 -22.55 17.12
C VAL A 46 -7.53 -22.32 16.38
N ASP A 47 -7.87 -23.25 15.48
CA ASP A 47 -9.07 -23.22 14.66
C ASP A 47 -10.36 -23.12 15.50
N TYR A 48 -10.45 -23.89 16.59
CA TYR A 48 -11.54 -23.79 17.57
C TYR A 48 -11.64 -22.40 18.20
N ASN A 49 -10.52 -21.82 18.65
CA ASN A 49 -10.53 -20.48 19.26
C ASN A 49 -10.88 -19.39 18.24
N LEU A 50 -10.40 -19.50 17.00
CA LEU A 50 -10.74 -18.60 15.91
C LEU A 50 -12.24 -18.66 15.57
N ARG A 51 -12.86 -19.85 15.54
CA ARG A 51 -14.32 -20.00 15.35
C ARG A 51 -15.12 -19.29 16.45
N ILE A 52 -14.65 -19.34 17.70
CA ILE A 52 -15.31 -18.64 18.80
C ILE A 52 -15.18 -17.12 18.65
N LEU A 53 -13.98 -16.64 18.30
CA LEU A 53 -13.74 -15.21 18.07
C LEU A 53 -14.60 -14.67 16.91
N ASP A 54 -14.77 -15.47 15.86
CA ASP A 54 -15.64 -15.19 14.72
C ASP A 54 -17.12 -15.11 15.13
N ARG A 55 -17.63 -16.17 15.78
CA ARG A 55 -18.99 -16.21 16.32
C ARG A 55 -19.28 -15.04 17.26
N ASP A 56 -18.32 -14.68 18.10
CA ASP A 56 -18.45 -13.58 19.07
C ASP A 56 -18.17 -12.20 18.43
N ARG A 57 -18.00 -12.13 17.10
CA ARG A 57 -17.82 -10.92 16.28
C ARG A 57 -16.59 -10.07 16.59
N TYR A 58 -15.50 -10.69 17.04
CA TYR A 58 -14.20 -10.00 17.17
C TYR A 58 -13.41 -9.95 15.86
N LEU A 59 -13.69 -10.91 14.98
CA LEU A 59 -13.10 -11.04 13.64
C LEU A 59 -14.12 -11.74 12.74
N THR A 60 -13.85 -11.80 11.44
CA THR A 60 -14.46 -12.75 10.51
C THR A 60 -13.37 -13.60 9.88
N ARG A 61 -13.72 -14.81 9.45
CA ARG A 61 -12.77 -15.70 8.78
C ARG A 61 -13.37 -16.43 7.59
N ARG A 62 -12.54 -16.64 6.58
CA ARG A 62 -12.79 -17.56 5.46
C ARG A 62 -11.82 -18.75 5.59
N PRO A 63 -12.26 -19.90 6.13
CA PRO A 63 -11.40 -21.06 6.38
C PRO A 63 -10.67 -21.58 5.13
N ASP A 64 -11.32 -21.48 3.97
CA ASP A 64 -10.82 -21.98 2.69
C ASP A 64 -9.91 -20.99 1.97
N VAL A 65 -9.74 -19.78 2.53
CA VAL A 65 -8.91 -18.73 1.96
C VAL A 65 -7.66 -18.57 2.80
N ALA A 66 -6.50 -18.70 2.15
CA ALA A 66 -5.23 -18.42 2.80
C ALA A 66 -5.24 -16.99 3.35
N ARG A 67 -4.93 -16.84 4.65
CA ARG A 67 -4.95 -15.54 5.36
C ARG A 67 -6.31 -14.82 5.29
N GLY A 68 -7.42 -15.56 5.20
CA GLY A 68 -8.76 -14.99 5.15
C GLY A 68 -9.31 -14.50 6.50
N ILE A 69 -8.49 -13.98 7.41
CA ILE A 69 -8.93 -13.42 8.70
C ILE A 69 -9.03 -11.90 8.57
N GLU A 70 -10.15 -11.31 8.97
CA GLU A 70 -10.35 -9.86 9.01
C GLU A 70 -10.84 -9.45 10.40
N LEU A 71 -10.23 -8.43 11.02
CA LEU A 71 -10.66 -7.95 12.32
C LEU A 71 -11.94 -7.12 12.20
N LEU A 72 -12.79 -7.13 13.23
CA LEU A 72 -14.01 -6.31 13.26
C LEU A 72 -13.88 -5.17 14.27
N ASP A 73 -14.46 -4.01 13.95
CA ASP A 73 -14.58 -2.86 14.84
C ASP A 73 -15.75 -3.02 15.85
N GLU A 74 -16.01 -2.00 16.67
CA GLU A 74 -17.11 -2.04 17.65
C GLU A 74 -18.50 -2.07 17.01
N ALA A 75 -18.64 -1.60 15.76
CA ALA A 75 -19.85 -1.69 14.96
C ALA A 75 -19.97 -3.03 14.21
N GLY A 76 -18.95 -3.89 14.32
CA GLY A 76 -18.89 -5.19 13.65
C GLY A 76 -18.58 -5.10 12.16
N GLN A 77 -17.97 -4.01 11.71
CA GLN A 77 -17.46 -3.81 10.35
C GLN A 77 -15.99 -4.24 10.25
N PRO A 78 -15.54 -4.77 9.09
CA PRO A 78 -14.14 -5.07 8.86
C PRO A 78 -13.27 -3.84 9.08
N VAL A 79 -12.29 -3.95 9.97
CA VAL A 79 -11.21 -2.98 10.10
C VAL A 79 -10.31 -3.20 8.89
N SER A 80 -10.40 -2.34 7.88
CA SER A 80 -9.47 -2.38 6.77
C SER A 80 -8.06 -2.20 7.31
N SER A 81 -7.26 -3.24 7.12
CA SER A 81 -5.84 -3.27 7.49
C SER A 81 -4.93 -3.19 6.28
N ALA A 82 -5.52 -2.97 5.10
CA ALA A 82 -4.77 -2.71 3.90
C ALA A 82 -3.89 -1.48 4.14
N PRO A 83 -2.57 -1.57 3.92
CA PRO A 83 -1.70 -0.41 3.98
C PRO A 83 -2.27 0.71 3.11
N ARG A 84 -2.22 1.93 3.65
CA ARG A 84 -2.69 3.12 2.95
C ARG A 84 -1.50 3.91 2.44
N VAL A 85 -1.63 4.38 1.21
CA VAL A 85 -0.67 5.27 0.58
C VAL A 85 -1.32 6.64 0.43
N HIS A 86 -0.61 7.69 0.84
CA HIS A 86 -1.05 9.07 0.67
C HIS A 86 -0.86 9.50 -0.77
N ILE A 87 -1.87 10.14 -1.34
CA ILE A 87 -1.78 10.85 -2.61
C ILE A 87 -1.23 12.24 -2.31
N VAL A 88 0.02 12.49 -2.71
CA VAL A 88 0.78 13.67 -2.26
C VAL A 88 0.78 14.82 -3.26
N GLY A 89 0.13 14.66 -4.41
CA GLY A 89 0.05 15.68 -5.44
C GLY A 89 -0.28 15.11 -6.82
N SER A 90 -0.01 15.92 -7.83
CA SER A 90 -0.23 15.55 -9.24
C SER A 90 1.02 15.76 -10.09
N ILE A 91 1.16 14.93 -11.12
CA ILE A 91 2.22 14.97 -12.13
C ILE A 91 1.80 16.01 -13.17
N ALA A 92 2.71 16.89 -13.60
CA ALA A 92 2.49 18.08 -14.44
C ALA A 92 1.97 19.36 -13.75
N ALA A 93 1.90 19.41 -12.41
CA ALA A 93 1.74 20.68 -11.71
C ALA A 93 3.13 21.21 -11.33
N GLY A 94 3.48 22.42 -11.77
CA GLY A 94 4.76 23.13 -11.54
C GLY A 94 5.08 23.49 -10.08
N LEU A 95 4.87 22.54 -9.17
CA LEU A 95 5.32 22.56 -7.80
C LEU A 95 6.29 21.37 -7.62
N PRO A 96 7.42 21.56 -6.92
CA PRO A 96 8.29 20.48 -6.47
C PRO A 96 7.47 19.30 -5.98
N ILE A 97 7.67 18.09 -6.54
CA ILE A 97 7.22 16.89 -5.84
C ILE A 97 7.88 17.00 -4.50
N PRO A 98 7.10 17.20 -3.45
CA PRO A 98 7.71 17.55 -2.21
C PRO A 98 8.52 16.33 -1.78
N ALA A 99 9.79 16.57 -1.48
CA ALA A 99 10.68 15.58 -0.88
C ALA A 99 10.22 15.34 0.57
N PHE A 100 8.95 15.05 0.80
CA PHE A 100 8.38 14.89 2.12
C PHE A 100 8.77 13.54 2.65
N SER A 101 9.67 13.55 3.64
CA SER A 101 9.68 12.67 4.80
C SER A 101 8.26 12.19 5.08
N THR A 102 8.04 10.87 5.12
CA THR A 102 6.71 10.27 5.36
C THR A 102 6.08 10.75 6.68
N GLU A 103 6.89 11.31 7.57
CA GLU A 103 6.52 11.83 8.89
C GLU A 103 5.72 13.14 8.80
N GLU A 104 5.96 13.98 7.79
CA GLU A 104 5.29 15.29 7.66
C GLU A 104 3.92 15.14 6.98
N ALA A 105 3.80 14.23 5.99
CA ALA A 105 2.57 13.95 5.26
C ALA A 105 1.48 13.25 6.11
N ALA A 106 1.87 12.60 7.22
CA ALA A 106 0.95 11.93 8.12
C ALA A 106 0.15 12.88 9.03
N SER A 107 0.51 14.17 9.06
CA SER A 107 -0.09 15.16 9.99
C SER A 107 -1.11 16.11 9.35
N SER A 108 -1.27 16.08 8.02
CA SER A 108 -2.24 16.92 7.31
C SER A 108 -3.50 16.12 6.97
N ALA A 109 -4.64 16.51 7.52
CA ALA A 109 -5.96 15.93 7.27
C ALA A 109 -6.54 16.22 5.85
N GLU A 110 -5.70 16.61 4.88
CA GLU A 110 -6.10 17.07 3.54
C GLU A 110 -5.67 16.14 2.39
N PHE A 111 -4.89 15.09 2.65
CA PHE A 111 -4.46 14.18 1.57
C PHE A 111 -5.39 12.98 1.43
N ASP A 112 -5.89 12.75 0.21
CA ASP A 112 -6.61 11.53 -0.13
C ASP A 112 -5.68 10.31 0.04
N THR A 113 -6.27 9.18 0.46
CA THR A 113 -5.53 7.92 0.65
C THR A 113 -6.11 6.81 -0.20
N ILE A 114 -5.23 5.94 -0.69
CA ILE A 114 -5.62 4.74 -1.44
C ILE A 114 -5.12 3.50 -0.70
N GLU A 115 -6.00 2.50 -0.61
CA GLU A 115 -5.63 1.20 -0.06
C GLU A 115 -4.82 0.41 -1.09
N VAL A 116 -3.64 -0.03 -0.70
CA VAL A 116 -2.77 -0.84 -1.55
C VAL A 116 -2.66 -2.26 -1.03
N SER A 117 -2.25 -3.18 -1.90
CA SER A 117 -2.02 -4.55 -1.48
C SER A 117 -0.87 -4.58 -0.44
N PRO A 118 -1.02 -5.38 0.62
CA PRO A 118 0.04 -5.55 1.59
C PRO A 118 1.35 -6.11 1.05
N GLU A 119 1.29 -6.84 -0.07
CA GLU A 119 2.49 -7.32 -0.76
C GLU A 119 3.27 -6.17 -1.40
N LEU A 120 2.57 -5.21 -2.01
CA LEU A 120 3.18 -4.02 -2.62
C LEU A 120 3.93 -3.20 -1.56
N ALA A 121 3.26 -2.92 -0.43
CA ALA A 121 3.83 -2.17 0.69
C ALA A 121 5.07 -2.86 1.28
N ARG A 122 5.05 -4.19 1.47
CA ARG A 122 6.22 -4.91 1.99
C ARG A 122 7.38 -4.99 1.01
N ARG A 123 7.09 -5.16 -0.29
CA ARG A 123 8.12 -5.30 -1.33
C ARG A 123 8.91 -4.01 -1.53
N HIS A 124 8.23 -2.86 -1.46
CA HIS A 124 8.82 -1.58 -1.80
C HIS A 124 8.97 -0.63 -0.60
N GLY A 125 8.42 -0.99 0.56
CA GLY A 125 8.49 -0.19 1.77
C GLY A 125 7.69 1.10 1.61
N ARG A 126 8.42 2.22 1.53
CA ARG A 126 7.82 3.55 1.42
C ARG A 126 7.26 3.78 0.03
N LEU A 127 5.96 4.07 -0.04
CA LEU A 127 5.22 4.35 -1.26
C LEU A 127 4.46 5.67 -1.12
N TYR A 128 4.22 6.35 -2.23
CA TYR A 128 3.36 7.53 -2.31
C TYR A 128 2.55 7.50 -3.62
N GLY A 129 1.37 8.11 -3.61
CA GLY A 129 0.49 8.20 -4.76
C GLY A 129 0.66 9.56 -5.44
N LEU A 130 0.57 9.59 -6.76
CA LEU A 130 0.47 10.81 -7.54
C LEU A 130 -0.67 10.68 -8.54
N THR A 131 -1.46 11.73 -8.70
CA THR A 131 -2.47 11.83 -9.75
C THR A 131 -1.79 12.22 -11.07
N VAL A 132 -2.09 11.52 -12.15
CA VAL A 132 -1.58 11.83 -13.47
C VAL A 132 -2.41 12.95 -14.08
N ASN A 133 -1.77 14.03 -14.55
CA ASN A 133 -2.41 15.01 -15.41
C ASN A 133 -1.84 14.91 -16.83
N GLY A 134 -2.71 14.73 -17.81
CA GLY A 134 -2.39 14.59 -19.22
C GLY A 134 -2.19 13.15 -19.69
N THR A 135 -2.10 12.99 -21.01
CA THR A 135 -2.21 11.69 -21.69
C THR A 135 -0.87 11.16 -22.20
N SER A 136 0.24 11.59 -21.61
CA SER A 136 1.59 11.27 -22.11
C SER A 136 1.96 9.78 -22.01
N MET A 137 1.18 9.01 -21.26
CA MET A 137 1.37 7.58 -21.03
C MET A 137 0.16 6.73 -21.47
N ILE A 138 -0.70 7.28 -22.32
CA ILE A 138 -1.97 6.64 -22.74
C ILE A 138 -1.76 5.26 -23.41
N ASP A 139 -0.72 5.10 -24.22
CA ASP A 139 -0.39 3.83 -24.88
C ASP A 139 0.15 2.78 -23.87
N ALA A 140 0.49 3.21 -22.64
CA ALA A 140 0.83 2.34 -21.51
C ALA A 140 -0.36 2.10 -20.56
N LEU A 141 -1.58 2.46 -20.98
CA LEU A 141 -2.82 2.33 -20.18
C LEU A 141 -2.79 3.17 -18.90
N VAL A 142 -2.19 4.35 -18.98
CA VAL A 142 -2.21 5.37 -17.92
C VAL A 142 -2.81 6.63 -18.51
N ASP A 143 -4.02 6.98 -18.08
CA ASP A 143 -4.79 8.11 -18.59
C ASP A 143 -4.79 9.30 -17.60
N ASP A 144 -5.32 10.42 -18.04
CA ASP A 144 -5.58 11.59 -17.22
C ASP A 144 -6.50 11.25 -16.04
N GLY A 145 -6.11 11.66 -14.83
CA GLY A 145 -6.83 11.40 -13.59
C GLY A 145 -6.48 10.08 -12.89
N ASP A 146 -5.69 9.19 -13.52
CA ASP A 146 -5.24 7.96 -12.89
C ASP A 146 -4.31 8.24 -11.70
N VAL A 147 -4.35 7.38 -10.68
CA VAL A 147 -3.43 7.43 -9.54
C VAL A 147 -2.34 6.39 -9.72
N VAL A 148 -1.09 6.84 -9.82
CA VAL A 148 0.08 5.97 -9.86
C VAL A 148 0.71 5.83 -8.48
N ILE A 149 1.07 4.60 -8.11
CA ILE A 149 1.79 4.31 -6.86
C ILE A 149 3.29 4.26 -7.15
N VAL A 150 4.04 5.14 -6.50
CA VAL A 150 5.45 5.38 -6.78
C VAL A 150 6.30 4.96 -5.59
N LYS A 151 7.40 4.26 -5.88
CA LYS A 151 8.47 4.00 -4.92
C LYS A 151 9.58 5.04 -5.13
N PRO A 152 10.08 5.72 -4.07
CA PRO A 152 11.28 6.54 -4.19
C PRO A 152 12.45 5.69 -4.67
N ALA A 153 13.19 6.19 -5.67
CA ALA A 153 14.39 5.55 -6.18
C ALA A 153 15.35 6.62 -6.71
N ASN A 154 16.65 6.39 -6.51
CA ASN A 154 17.71 7.26 -7.03
C ASN A 154 18.32 6.74 -8.34
N GLU A 155 17.91 5.54 -8.75
CA GLU A 155 18.38 4.85 -9.94
C GLU A 155 17.18 4.30 -10.70
N ALA A 156 17.28 4.26 -12.03
CA ALA A 156 16.27 3.71 -12.92
C ALA A 156 16.94 2.86 -14.01
N VAL A 157 16.24 1.82 -14.46
CA VAL A 157 16.69 0.94 -15.54
C VAL A 157 16.00 1.34 -16.84
N ASN A 158 16.71 1.18 -17.97
CA ASN A 158 16.15 1.47 -19.28
C ASN A 158 14.83 0.73 -19.53
N GLY A 159 13.80 1.48 -19.91
CA GLY A 159 12.43 1.00 -20.13
C GLY A 159 11.51 1.10 -18.92
N GLU A 160 12.01 1.39 -17.71
CA GLU A 160 11.18 1.60 -16.53
C GLU A 160 10.34 2.87 -16.65
N MET A 161 9.11 2.81 -16.12
CA MET A 161 8.26 3.99 -15.98
C MET A 161 8.70 4.75 -14.72
N VAL A 162 9.08 6.01 -14.89
CA VAL A 162 9.61 6.85 -13.83
C VAL A 162 8.85 8.15 -13.73
N VAL A 163 8.75 8.66 -12.52
CA VAL A 163 8.43 10.06 -12.27
C VAL A 163 9.77 10.79 -12.14
N ALA A 164 10.03 11.69 -13.09
CA ALA A 164 11.26 12.47 -13.14
C ALA A 164 10.96 13.93 -12.82
N TRP A 165 11.84 14.55 -12.03
CA TRP A 165 11.83 16.00 -11.78
C TRP A 165 12.70 16.70 -12.81
N LEU A 166 12.10 17.50 -13.68
CA LEU A 166 12.80 18.30 -14.67
C LEU A 166 13.24 19.61 -14.02
N LYS A 167 14.56 19.79 -13.85
CA LYS A 167 15.11 20.97 -13.17
C LYS A 167 14.86 22.27 -13.93
N ASP A 168 14.90 22.22 -15.26
CA ASP A 168 14.78 23.41 -16.11
C ASP A 168 13.34 23.93 -16.19
N GLU A 169 12.37 23.03 -16.14
CA GLU A 169 10.95 23.33 -16.26
C GLU A 169 10.25 23.43 -14.88
N GLU A 170 10.97 23.12 -13.79
CA GLU A 170 10.45 23.05 -12.42
C GLU A 170 9.16 22.21 -12.33
N GLU A 171 9.10 21.10 -13.08
CA GLU A 171 7.94 20.23 -13.11
C GLU A 171 8.29 18.73 -13.01
N ALA A 172 7.31 17.95 -12.57
CA ALA A 172 7.39 16.51 -12.57
C ALA A 172 6.68 15.90 -13.77
N THR A 173 7.32 14.93 -14.40
CA THR A 173 6.78 14.22 -15.58
C THR A 173 6.81 12.71 -15.39
N LEU A 174 5.80 12.01 -15.94
CA LEU A 174 5.75 10.55 -15.99
C LEU A 174 6.11 10.08 -17.39
N LYS A 175 7.22 9.35 -17.53
CA LYS A 175 7.77 8.87 -18.81
C LYS A 175 8.51 7.54 -18.63
N LYS A 176 8.86 6.87 -19.74
CA LYS A 176 9.82 5.77 -19.71
C LYS A 176 11.25 6.30 -19.73
N PHE A 177 12.08 5.84 -18.82
CA PHE A 177 13.48 6.23 -18.70
C PHE A 177 14.37 5.44 -19.67
N TYR A 178 15.29 6.13 -20.35
CA TYR A 178 16.38 5.51 -21.10
C TYR A 178 17.66 6.34 -20.95
N LEU A 179 18.71 5.74 -20.39
CA LEU A 179 20.06 6.30 -20.39
C LEU A 179 20.74 6.00 -21.72
N GLU A 180 21.09 7.04 -22.46
CA GLU A 180 21.75 6.99 -23.77
C GLU A 180 23.11 7.69 -23.70
N GLY A 181 24.10 7.01 -23.12
CA GLY A 181 25.44 7.59 -22.93
C GLY A 181 25.44 8.60 -21.78
N ASP A 182 25.64 9.87 -22.12
CA ASP A 182 25.72 11.01 -21.19
C ASP A 182 24.41 11.79 -21.06
N ARG A 183 23.34 11.32 -21.69
CA ARG A 183 22.02 11.96 -21.65
C ARG A 183 20.93 10.97 -21.28
N VAL A 184 19.87 11.50 -20.67
CA VAL A 184 18.64 10.79 -20.36
C VAL A 184 17.59 11.13 -21.42
N ARG A 185 16.99 10.10 -22.03
CA ARG A 185 15.76 10.22 -22.82
C ARG A 185 14.57 9.79 -21.97
N LEU A 186 13.63 10.71 -21.80
CA LEU A 186 12.32 10.47 -21.19
C LEU A 186 11.30 10.30 -22.30
N GLN A 187 10.93 9.04 -22.54
CA GLN A 187 10.07 8.65 -23.65
C GLN A 187 8.60 8.62 -23.20
N PRO A 188 7.70 9.41 -23.81
CA PRO A 188 6.26 9.23 -23.60
C PRO A 188 5.82 7.90 -24.19
N ALA A 189 4.84 7.27 -23.54
CA ALA A 189 4.04 6.21 -24.12
C ALA A 189 2.78 6.85 -24.75
N ASN A 190 3.01 7.72 -25.72
CA ASN A 190 1.99 8.35 -26.54
C ASN A 190 2.59 8.62 -27.92
N SER A 191 2.09 7.92 -28.94
CA SER A 191 2.58 8.02 -30.33
C SER A 191 2.56 9.44 -30.93
N GLN A 192 1.79 10.36 -30.37
CA GLN A 192 1.67 11.75 -30.82
C GLN A 192 2.65 12.71 -30.12
N MET A 193 3.46 12.23 -29.16
CA MET A 193 4.34 13.08 -28.36
C MET A 193 5.82 12.76 -28.60
N GLU A 194 6.65 13.79 -28.63
CA GLU A 194 8.10 13.65 -28.80
C GLU A 194 8.81 13.33 -27.47
N PRO A 195 9.98 12.66 -27.52
CA PRO A 195 10.79 12.39 -26.33
C PRO A 195 11.41 13.67 -25.77
N ILE A 196 11.52 13.74 -24.44
CA ILE A 196 12.26 14.80 -23.75
C ILE A 196 13.68 14.31 -23.50
N TYR A 197 14.69 15.16 -23.74
CA TYR A 197 16.09 14.85 -23.46
C TYR A 197 16.60 15.77 -22.36
N SER A 198 17.26 15.19 -21.36
CA SER A 198 17.87 15.90 -20.23
C SER A 198 19.31 15.42 -20.04
N PRO A 199 20.27 16.30 -19.73
CA PRO A 199 21.65 15.93 -19.43
C PRO A 199 21.79 15.17 -18.10
#